data_AF-A0A961F8P6-F1
#
_entry.id   AF-A0A961F8P6-F1
#
_cell.length_a   1.000
_cell.length_b   1.000
_cell.length_c   1.000
_cell.angle_alpha   90.00
_cell.angle_beta   90.00
_cell.angle_gamma   90.00
#
_symmetry.space_group_name_H-M   'P 1'
#
loop_
_entity.id
_entity.type
_entity.pdbx_description
1 polymer ?
#
loop_
_entity_poly.entity_id
_entity_poly.type
_entity_poly.pdbx_seq_one_letter_code
_entity_poly.pdbx_strand_id
1 'polypeptide(L)'
;MFGKNLRELSTQYPSVSELSRQLGINRTQFNRYLSGESFPRPDVLNRICLFFGVDARILLEPVETLSSRGLVLNGPVLRDFLGTGVNELSEELFPSGFYRFSRRSFLNDGQFLVGLVRVFRQDGVAYVRGFEAREAIRQQGLPMQARAREFRGYAARQEDGVAMVISRRGAMTCSFNFLARVASFENNYWVGYATRTVRETTNGLRAARMVYEHLASKPDVILPAARAAGFKTAEELPPFHRRLLQTGDPFR
;
A
#
# COMPACT_ATOMS: atom_id res chain seq x y z
N MET A 1 -26.44 -24.39 -1.48
CA MET A 1 -25.53 -23.27 -1.78
C MET A 1 -24.20 -23.78 -2.34
N PHE A 2 -23.43 -24.55 -1.56
CA PHE A 2 -22.13 -25.11 -1.96
C PHE A 2 -22.04 -25.70 -3.39
N GLY A 3 -22.94 -26.61 -3.78
CA GLY A 3 -22.93 -27.20 -5.13
C GLY A 3 -23.20 -26.20 -6.26
N LYS A 4 -23.94 -25.11 -6.01
CA LYS A 4 -24.09 -24.02 -6.97
C LYS A 4 -22.77 -23.27 -7.14
N ASN A 5 -22.14 -22.89 -6.03
CA ASN A 5 -20.84 -22.22 -6.02
C ASN A 5 -19.74 -23.04 -6.70
N LEU A 6 -19.69 -24.35 -6.43
CA LEU A 6 -18.72 -25.23 -7.09
C LEU A 6 -18.96 -25.33 -8.59
N ARG A 7 -20.22 -25.39 -9.04
CA ARG A 7 -20.53 -25.42 -10.49
C ARG A 7 -20.04 -24.16 -11.18
N GLU A 8 -20.25 -23.00 -10.55
CA GLU A 8 -19.79 -21.73 -11.08
C GLU A 8 -18.26 -21.65 -11.15
N LEU A 9 -17.56 -22.00 -10.07
CA LEU A 9 -16.09 -22.08 -10.07
C LEU A 9 -15.55 -23.09 -11.09
N SER A 10 -16.29 -24.17 -11.34
CA SER A 10 -15.89 -25.21 -12.30
C SER A 10 -16.01 -24.78 -13.75
N THR A 11 -16.74 -23.69 -14.07
CA THR A 11 -16.91 -23.22 -15.46
C THR A 11 -15.62 -22.75 -16.11
N GLN A 12 -14.62 -22.37 -15.32
CA GLN A 12 -13.31 -21.93 -15.81
C GLN A 12 -12.42 -23.09 -16.29
N TYR A 13 -12.87 -24.33 -16.12
CA TYR A 13 -12.10 -25.54 -16.42
C TYR A 13 -12.72 -26.34 -17.57
N PRO A 14 -11.90 -26.98 -18.43
CA PRO A 14 -12.40 -27.68 -19.62
C PRO A 14 -13.30 -28.88 -19.30
N SER A 15 -13.06 -29.57 -18.18
CA SER A 15 -13.90 -30.71 -17.77
C SER A 15 -13.85 -30.97 -16.26
N VAL A 16 -14.94 -31.55 -15.74
CA VAL A 16 -15.06 -31.99 -14.34
C VAL A 16 -14.04 -33.09 -14.01
N SER A 17 -13.71 -33.96 -14.97
CA SER A 17 -12.72 -35.02 -14.79
C SER A 17 -11.34 -34.45 -14.52
N GLU A 18 -10.93 -33.47 -15.33
CA GLU A 18 -9.65 -32.81 -15.16
C GLU A 18 -9.58 -32.05 -13.84
N LEU A 19 -10.63 -31.27 -13.54
CA LEU A 19 -10.73 -30.53 -12.29
C LEU A 19 -10.65 -31.44 -11.06
N SER A 20 -11.35 -32.58 -11.06
CA SER A 20 -11.29 -33.56 -9.97
C SER A 20 -9.88 -34.12 -9.75
N ARG A 21 -9.12 -34.35 -10.84
CA ARG A 21 -7.73 -34.80 -10.77
C ARG A 21 -6.82 -33.74 -10.18
N GLN A 22 -6.96 -32.48 -10.60
CA GLN A 22 -6.16 -31.37 -10.07
C GLN A 22 -6.46 -31.13 -8.58
N LEU A 23 -7.72 -31.27 -8.17
CA LEU A 23 -8.14 -31.19 -6.77
C LEU A 23 -7.73 -32.41 -5.93
N GLY A 24 -7.30 -33.51 -6.55
CA GLY A 24 -7.04 -34.78 -5.85
C GLY A 24 -8.29 -35.36 -5.17
N ILE A 25 -9.48 -35.14 -5.77
CA ILE A 25 -10.77 -35.64 -5.29
C ILE A 25 -11.27 -36.69 -6.29
N ASN A 26 -11.82 -37.80 -5.80
CA ASN A 26 -12.47 -38.78 -6.68
C ASN A 26 -13.60 -38.12 -7.48
N ARG A 27 -13.66 -38.32 -8.80
CA ARG A 27 -14.68 -37.70 -9.69
C ARG A 27 -16.12 -37.95 -9.22
N THR A 28 -16.44 -39.16 -8.77
CA THR A 28 -17.78 -39.50 -8.25
C THR A 28 -18.08 -38.74 -6.97
N GLN A 29 -17.09 -38.55 -6.10
CA GLN A 29 -17.24 -37.74 -4.89
C GLN A 29 -17.41 -36.26 -5.23
N PHE A 30 -16.64 -35.74 -6.19
CA PHE A 30 -16.75 -34.36 -6.63
C PHE A 30 -18.10 -34.07 -7.29
N ASN A 31 -18.64 -35.00 -8.10
CA ASN A 31 -19.98 -34.89 -8.66
C ASN A 31 -21.07 -34.80 -7.58
N ARG A 32 -20.94 -35.58 -6.49
CA ARG A 32 -21.86 -35.48 -5.34
C ARG A 32 -21.78 -34.12 -4.62
N TYR A 33 -20.63 -33.43 -4.70
CA TYR A 33 -20.51 -32.07 -4.20
C TYR A 33 -21.18 -31.05 -5.14
N LEU A 34 -21.01 -31.21 -6.45
CA LEU A 34 -21.64 -30.36 -7.47
C LEU A 34 -23.18 -30.45 -7.43
N SER A 35 -23.73 -31.65 -7.24
CA SER A 35 -25.17 -31.85 -7.08
C SER A 35 -25.70 -31.41 -5.72
N GLY A 36 -24.82 -31.23 -4.73
CA GLY A 36 -25.19 -30.88 -3.36
C GLY A 36 -25.72 -32.06 -2.54
N GLU A 37 -25.56 -33.29 -3.01
CA GLU A 37 -25.93 -34.52 -2.29
C GLU A 37 -25.06 -34.78 -1.06
N SER A 38 -23.84 -34.23 -1.04
CA SER A 38 -22.94 -34.37 0.11
C SER A 38 -22.08 -33.14 0.30
N PHE A 39 -21.49 -33.03 1.49
CA PHE A 39 -20.56 -31.98 1.85
C PHE A 39 -19.15 -32.55 2.08
N PRO A 40 -18.10 -31.79 1.75
CA PRO A 40 -16.73 -32.21 1.97
C PRO A 40 -16.41 -32.23 3.47
N ARG A 41 -15.53 -33.16 3.86
CA ARG A 41 -14.89 -33.13 5.18
C ARG A 41 -13.99 -31.89 5.29
N PRO A 42 -13.66 -31.40 6.50
CA PRO A 42 -12.88 -30.17 6.68
C PRO A 42 -11.56 -30.13 5.91
N ASP A 43 -10.82 -31.24 5.83
CA ASP A 43 -9.57 -31.36 5.07
C ASP A 43 -9.79 -31.21 3.55
N VAL A 44 -10.82 -31.86 3.02
CA VAL A 44 -11.20 -31.76 1.61
C VAL A 44 -11.71 -30.36 1.28
N LEU A 45 -12.50 -29.76 2.18
CA LEU A 45 -12.99 -28.40 2.05
C LEU A 45 -11.84 -27.41 2.01
N ASN A 46 -10.88 -27.51 2.93
CA ASN A 46 -9.70 -26.65 2.95
C ASN A 46 -8.92 -26.74 1.63
N ARG A 47 -8.76 -27.94 1.08
CA ARG A 47 -8.12 -28.15 -0.22
C ARG A 47 -8.89 -27.49 -1.37
N ILE A 48 -10.22 -27.62 -1.40
CA ILE A 48 -11.08 -26.94 -2.37
C ILE A 48 -10.94 -25.42 -2.24
N CYS A 49 -11.02 -24.89 -1.01
CA CYS A 49 -10.87 -23.47 -0.71
C CYS A 49 -9.52 -22.92 -1.20
N LEU A 50 -8.42 -23.59 -0.88
CA LEU A 50 -7.07 -23.21 -1.32
C LEU A 50 -6.93 -23.26 -2.85
N PHE A 51 -7.48 -24.29 -3.48
CA PHE A 51 -7.42 -24.44 -4.94
C PHE A 51 -8.15 -23.30 -5.67
N PHE A 52 -9.33 -22.90 -5.18
CA PHE A 52 -10.14 -21.84 -5.80
C PHE A 52 -9.89 -20.44 -5.25
N GLY A 53 -9.02 -20.27 -4.25
CA GLY A 53 -8.76 -18.97 -3.62
C GLY A 53 -9.96 -18.39 -2.86
N VAL A 54 -10.80 -19.25 -2.29
CA VAL A 54 -11.99 -18.90 -1.51
C VAL A 54 -11.87 -19.42 -0.08
N ASP A 55 -12.76 -19.02 0.82
CA ASP A 55 -12.82 -19.56 2.17
C ASP A 55 -14.07 -20.43 2.41
N ALA A 56 -14.16 -21.03 3.60
CA ALA A 56 -15.21 -21.98 3.97
C ALA A 56 -16.64 -21.42 3.90
N ARG A 57 -16.82 -20.08 3.82
CA ARG A 57 -18.12 -19.45 3.55
C ARG A 57 -18.68 -19.86 2.18
N ILE A 58 -17.90 -20.51 1.30
CA ILE A 58 -18.40 -21.16 0.07
C ILE A 58 -19.52 -22.16 0.35
N LEU A 59 -19.62 -22.67 1.58
CA LEU A 59 -20.74 -23.52 1.99
C LEU A 59 -22.07 -22.77 2.09
N LEU A 60 -22.04 -21.47 2.43
CA LEU A 60 -23.18 -20.71 2.95
C LEU A 60 -23.52 -19.47 2.12
N GLU A 61 -22.55 -18.83 1.46
CA GLU A 61 -22.72 -17.58 0.71
C GLU A 61 -22.43 -17.78 -0.79
N PRO A 62 -23.02 -16.99 -1.70
CA PRO A 62 -22.69 -17.05 -3.13
C PRO A 62 -21.22 -16.74 -3.41
N VAL A 63 -20.55 -17.53 -4.25
CA VAL A 63 -19.10 -17.48 -4.48
C VAL A 63 -18.60 -16.14 -5.04
N GLU A 64 -19.45 -15.46 -5.80
CA GLU A 64 -19.22 -14.12 -6.35
C GLU A 64 -18.97 -13.09 -5.25
N THR A 65 -19.56 -13.32 -4.07
CA THR A 65 -19.41 -12.45 -2.89
C THR A 65 -18.24 -12.84 -2.00
N LEU A 66 -17.64 -14.02 -2.21
CA LEU A 66 -16.62 -14.57 -1.32
C LEU A 66 -15.20 -14.16 -1.69
N SER A 67 -14.91 -14.04 -2.98
CA SER A 67 -13.57 -13.66 -3.46
C SER A 67 -13.29 -12.16 -3.38
N SER A 68 -14.30 -11.31 -3.17
CA SER A 68 -14.20 -9.87 -3.38
C SER A 68 -14.54 -8.98 -2.16
N ARG A 69 -15.14 -9.55 -1.10
CA ARG A 69 -15.52 -8.77 0.10
C ARG A 69 -14.28 -8.20 0.79
N GLY A 70 -14.17 -6.87 0.82
CA GLY A 70 -13.08 -6.13 1.45
C GLY A 70 -11.90 -5.81 0.52
N LEU A 71 -11.84 -6.40 -0.67
CA LEU A 71 -10.87 -6.04 -1.69
C LEU A 71 -11.36 -4.80 -2.43
N VAL A 72 -11.22 -3.61 -1.84
CA VAL A 72 -11.76 -2.38 -2.45
C VAL A 72 -11.09 -2.11 -3.81
N LEU A 73 -9.75 -2.03 -3.85
CA LEU A 73 -9.00 -1.70 -5.06
C LEU A 73 -8.95 -2.86 -6.06
N ASN A 74 -8.87 -4.09 -5.57
CA ASN A 74 -8.79 -5.31 -6.40
C ASN A 74 -10.15 -6.00 -6.59
N GLY A 75 -11.23 -5.37 -6.14
CA GLY A 75 -12.60 -5.87 -6.25
C GLY A 75 -13.21 -5.53 -7.60
N PRO A 76 -14.38 -6.13 -7.92
CA PRO A 76 -14.98 -6.05 -9.25
C PRO A 76 -15.30 -4.62 -9.72
N VAL A 77 -15.47 -3.66 -8.80
CA VAL A 77 -15.79 -2.27 -9.14
C VAL A 77 -14.55 -1.48 -9.59
N LEU A 78 -13.39 -1.71 -8.97
CA LEU A 78 -12.21 -0.85 -9.15
C LEU A 78 -11.00 -1.58 -9.77
N ARG A 79 -11.07 -2.90 -9.96
CA ARG A 79 -9.95 -3.72 -10.47
C ARG A 79 -9.33 -3.15 -11.74
N ASP A 80 -10.17 -2.85 -12.73
CA ASP A 80 -9.72 -2.40 -14.05
C ASP A 80 -9.48 -0.87 -14.09
N PHE A 81 -9.63 -0.19 -12.96
CA PHE A 81 -9.40 1.24 -12.79
C PHE A 81 -8.20 1.47 -11.86
N LEU A 82 -8.42 1.51 -10.55
CA LEU A 82 -7.38 1.74 -9.55
C LEU A 82 -6.56 0.47 -9.26
N GLY A 83 -7.16 -0.72 -9.40
CA GLY A 83 -6.50 -1.99 -9.13
C GLY A 83 -5.29 -2.22 -10.04
N THR A 84 -5.39 -1.89 -11.33
CA THR A 84 -4.29 -1.98 -12.31
C THR A 84 -3.03 -1.28 -11.80
N GLY A 85 -3.13 -0.01 -11.38
CA GLY A 85 -1.99 0.75 -10.87
C GLY A 85 -1.37 0.14 -9.60
N VAL A 86 -2.19 -0.45 -8.72
CA VAL A 86 -1.70 -1.10 -7.49
C VAL A 86 -0.95 -2.39 -7.80
N ASN A 87 -1.42 -3.17 -8.77
CA ASN A 87 -0.84 -4.48 -9.11
C ASN A 87 0.36 -4.39 -10.06
N GLU A 88 0.47 -3.33 -10.86
CA GLU A 88 1.55 -3.14 -11.85
C GLU A 88 2.74 -2.32 -11.35
N LEU A 89 2.77 -1.93 -10.07
CA LEU A 89 3.88 -1.14 -9.53
C LEU A 89 5.14 -1.99 -9.31
N SER A 90 6.02 -2.00 -10.31
CA SER A 90 7.26 -2.79 -10.32
C SER A 90 8.31 -2.33 -9.30
N GLU A 91 9.19 -3.25 -8.90
CA GLU A 91 10.41 -2.96 -8.11
C GLU A 91 11.33 -1.99 -8.85
N GLU A 92 11.33 -2.01 -10.19
CA GLU A 92 12.10 -1.06 -10.99
C GLU A 92 11.57 0.36 -10.84
N LEU A 93 10.26 0.59 -10.87
CA LEU A 93 9.66 1.92 -10.75
C LEU A 93 9.75 2.46 -9.32
N PHE A 94 9.50 1.59 -8.34
CA PHE A 94 9.52 1.96 -6.92
C PHE A 94 10.04 0.79 -6.05
N PRO A 95 11.36 0.75 -5.83
CA PRO A 95 11.98 -0.35 -5.10
C PRO A 95 11.50 -0.48 -3.66
N SER A 96 11.43 -1.71 -3.15
CA SER A 96 11.29 -1.98 -1.73
C SER A 96 12.53 -1.49 -0.96
N GLY A 97 12.36 -1.17 0.32
CA GLY A 97 13.44 -0.71 1.20
C GLY A 97 13.06 0.54 2.00
N PHE A 98 14.06 1.15 2.62
CA PHE A 98 13.89 2.38 3.35
C PHE A 98 14.09 3.59 2.45
N TYR A 99 13.29 4.61 2.70
CA TYR A 99 13.39 5.90 2.06
C TYR A 99 13.53 6.98 3.10
N ARG A 100 14.47 7.90 2.89
CA ARG A 100 14.48 9.20 3.57
C ARG A 100 13.60 10.14 2.77
N PHE A 101 12.70 10.83 3.45
CA PHE A 101 11.91 11.88 2.81
C PHE A 101 12.17 13.25 3.43
N SER A 102 11.97 14.29 2.62
CA SER A 102 11.93 15.66 3.09
C SER A 102 10.77 16.40 2.46
N ARG A 103 10.09 17.26 3.24
CA ARG A 103 9.03 18.13 2.75
C ARG A 103 8.94 19.38 3.62
N ARG A 104 8.36 20.46 3.10
CA ARG A 104 8.00 21.60 3.95
C ARG A 104 6.96 21.18 4.99
N SER A 105 7.05 21.74 6.19
CA SER A 105 6.05 21.54 7.23
C SER A 105 4.72 22.15 6.80
N PHE A 106 3.62 21.47 7.12
CA PHE A 106 2.27 21.96 6.81
C PHE A 106 1.78 22.98 7.85
N LEU A 107 2.52 23.14 8.95
CA LEU A 107 2.15 24.00 10.08
C LEU A 107 3.08 25.20 10.23
N ASN A 108 4.31 25.11 9.72
CA ASN A 108 5.33 26.15 9.86
C ASN A 108 6.09 26.30 8.54
N ASP A 109 5.89 27.41 7.84
CA ASP A 109 6.45 27.64 6.51
C ASP A 109 7.99 27.73 6.48
N GLY A 110 8.62 28.07 7.61
CA GLY A 110 10.07 28.15 7.75
C GLY A 110 10.76 26.83 8.10
N GLN A 111 10.00 25.75 8.32
CA GLN A 111 10.54 24.45 8.73
C GLN A 111 10.26 23.34 7.73
N PHE A 112 11.18 22.39 7.68
CA PHE A 112 11.07 21.18 6.88
C PHE A 112 11.00 19.96 7.80
N LEU A 113 10.23 18.97 7.41
CA LEU A 113 10.20 17.67 8.06
C LEU A 113 11.10 16.71 7.30
N VAL A 114 12.05 16.09 8.00
CA VAL A 114 12.80 14.94 7.52
C VAL A 114 12.32 13.69 8.25
N GLY A 115 12.05 12.62 7.51
CA GLY A 115 11.59 11.36 8.09
C GLY A 115 12.03 10.13 7.31
N LEU A 116 11.68 8.97 7.85
CA LEU A 116 11.90 7.68 7.23
C LEU A 116 10.58 6.96 6.99
N VAL A 117 10.49 6.31 5.84
CA VAL A 117 9.46 5.31 5.54
C VAL A 117 10.11 4.02 5.05
N ARG A 118 9.42 2.91 5.24
CA ARG A 118 9.74 1.62 4.63
C ARG A 118 8.68 1.31 3.59
N VAL A 119 9.12 1.04 2.37
CA VAL A 119 8.34 0.44 1.30
C VAL A 119 8.58 -1.06 1.32
N PHE A 120 7.51 -1.85 1.27
CA PHE A 120 7.60 -3.31 1.24
C PHE A 120 6.42 -3.87 0.44
N ARG A 121 6.62 -5.01 -0.20
CA ARG A 121 5.57 -5.70 -0.95
C ARG A 121 4.98 -6.86 -0.17
N GLN A 122 3.68 -7.04 -0.30
CA GLN A 122 2.96 -8.21 0.18
C GLN A 122 1.88 -8.55 -0.85
N ASP A 123 1.84 -9.80 -1.30
CA ASP A 123 0.89 -10.28 -2.32
C ASP A 123 0.89 -9.43 -3.61
N GLY A 124 2.08 -9.02 -4.06
CA GLY A 124 2.26 -8.18 -5.26
C GLY A 124 1.98 -6.69 -5.05
N VAL A 125 1.39 -6.30 -3.92
CA VAL A 125 1.03 -4.91 -3.62
C VAL A 125 2.12 -4.21 -2.82
N ALA A 126 2.46 -2.98 -3.21
CA ALA A 126 3.40 -2.15 -2.48
C ALA A 126 2.72 -1.36 -1.34
N TYR A 127 3.28 -1.49 -0.13
CA TYR A 127 2.84 -0.80 1.06
C TYR A 127 3.92 0.13 1.59
N VAL A 128 3.48 1.21 2.21
CA VAL A 128 4.34 2.18 2.89
C VAL A 128 4.04 2.14 4.38
N ARG A 129 5.09 2.12 5.20
CA ARG A 129 4.98 2.24 6.66
C ARG A 129 6.01 3.23 7.17
N GLY A 130 5.59 4.15 8.01
CA GLY A 130 6.49 5.09 8.65
C GLY A 130 6.00 5.55 10.01
N PHE A 131 6.77 6.44 10.63
CA PHE A 131 6.44 7.01 11.92
C PHE A 131 6.64 8.52 11.87
N GLU A 132 5.64 9.27 12.31
CA GLU A 132 5.74 10.72 12.49
C GLU A 132 6.92 11.07 13.40
N ALA A 133 7.62 12.18 13.16
CA ALA A 133 8.71 12.59 14.04
C ALA A 133 8.22 12.82 15.48
N ARG A 134 9.03 12.44 16.48
CA ARG A 134 8.65 12.60 17.90
C ARG A 134 8.30 14.05 18.24
N GLU A 135 9.09 14.98 17.70
CA GLU A 135 8.90 16.41 17.88
C GLU A 135 7.59 16.91 17.27
N ALA A 136 7.26 16.49 16.03
CA ALA A 136 6.00 16.83 15.37
C ALA A 136 4.76 16.36 16.15
N ILE A 137 4.86 15.20 16.78
CA ILE A 137 3.79 14.61 17.60
C ILE A 137 3.69 15.31 18.96
N ARG A 138 4.84 15.68 19.55
CA ARG A 138 4.90 16.47 20.79
C ARG A 138 4.27 17.85 20.60
N GLN A 139 4.55 18.54 19.50
CA GLN A 139 3.95 19.85 19.18
C GLN A 139 2.42 19.78 19.03
N GLN A 140 1.88 18.60 18.67
CA GLN A 140 0.43 18.36 18.58
C GLN A 140 -0.19 17.86 19.89
N GLY A 141 0.57 17.75 20.98
CA GLY A 141 0.09 17.22 22.25
C GLY A 141 -0.28 15.73 22.19
N LEU A 142 0.20 14.99 21.20
CA LEU A 142 -0.16 13.60 20.96
C LEU A 142 0.82 12.62 21.65
N PRO A 143 0.38 11.40 22.00
CA PRO A 143 1.26 10.40 22.61
C PRO A 143 2.47 10.05 21.72
N MET A 144 3.68 10.12 22.28
CA MET A 144 4.93 9.83 21.55
C MET A 144 5.22 8.32 21.35
N GLN A 145 4.31 7.45 21.78
CA GLN A 145 4.43 6.00 21.67
C GLN A 145 4.43 5.58 20.19
N ALA A 146 5.21 4.56 19.85
CA ALA A 146 5.37 4.12 18.46
C ALA A 146 4.02 3.85 17.77
N ARG A 147 3.07 3.22 18.46
CA ARG A 147 1.73 2.91 17.95
C ARG A 147 0.94 4.14 17.51
N ALA A 148 1.08 5.27 18.21
CA ALA A 148 0.36 6.52 17.93
C ALA A 148 1.01 7.34 16.80
N ARG A 149 2.31 7.13 16.59
CA ARG A 149 3.12 7.80 15.55
C ARG A 149 3.06 7.08 14.21
N GLU A 150 2.69 5.80 14.22
CA GLU A 150 2.68 4.95 13.04
C GLU A 150 1.63 5.40 12.01
N PHE A 151 2.05 5.48 10.75
CA PHE A 151 1.18 5.62 9.60
C PHE A 151 1.47 4.50 8.59
N ARG A 152 0.45 4.16 7.80
CA ARG A 152 0.55 3.16 6.74
C ARG A 152 -0.23 3.61 5.51
N GLY A 153 0.19 3.13 4.35
CA GLY A 153 -0.47 3.38 3.08
C GLY A 153 -0.17 2.30 2.06
N TYR A 154 -0.79 2.41 0.90
CA TYR A 154 -0.43 1.67 -0.29
C TYR A 154 0.17 2.62 -1.33
N ALA A 155 0.94 2.07 -2.26
CA ALA A 155 1.46 2.76 -3.42
C ALA A 155 0.87 2.14 -4.70
N ALA A 156 0.58 2.97 -5.68
CA ALA A 156 0.08 2.59 -6.99
C ALA A 156 0.86 3.34 -8.07
N ARG A 157 1.12 2.67 -9.19
CA ARG A 157 1.59 3.33 -10.40
C ARG A 157 0.50 4.29 -10.91
N GLN A 158 0.89 5.52 -11.20
CA GLN A 158 0.00 6.51 -11.81
C GLN A 158 0.83 7.41 -12.74
N GLU A 159 0.40 7.53 -13.99
CA GLU A 159 1.17 8.22 -15.05
C GLU A 159 2.63 7.72 -15.12
N ASP A 160 3.60 8.63 -15.07
CA ASP A 160 5.04 8.39 -15.05
C ASP A 160 5.61 8.22 -13.62
N GLY A 161 4.74 8.15 -12.61
CA GLY A 161 5.12 8.16 -11.21
C GLY A 161 4.34 7.17 -10.34
N VAL A 162 4.35 7.49 -9.04
CA VAL A 162 3.79 6.67 -7.97
C VAL A 162 2.89 7.54 -7.12
N ALA A 163 1.62 7.16 -7.06
CA ALA A 163 0.66 7.73 -6.13
C ALA A 163 0.59 6.91 -4.85
N MET A 164 0.45 7.56 -3.71
CA MET A 164 0.33 6.91 -2.41
C MET A 164 -0.79 7.52 -1.59
N VAL A 165 -1.63 6.68 -1.01
CA VAL A 165 -2.62 7.09 -0.01
C VAL A 165 -2.14 6.58 1.35
N ILE A 166 -1.85 7.52 2.26
CA ILE A 166 -1.26 7.22 3.57
C ILE A 166 -2.19 7.69 4.67
N SER A 167 -2.43 6.83 5.65
CA SER A 167 -3.29 7.11 6.79
C SER A 167 -2.57 6.85 8.11
N ARG A 168 -2.89 7.67 9.12
CA ARG A 168 -2.61 7.32 10.52
C ARG A 168 -3.59 6.24 10.99
N ARG A 169 -3.23 5.57 12.09
CA ARG A 169 -4.05 4.54 12.73
C ARG A 169 -5.47 5.07 13.00
N GLY A 170 -6.49 4.26 12.72
CA GLY A 170 -7.89 4.62 12.93
C GLY A 170 -8.45 5.65 11.94
N ALA A 171 -7.81 5.80 10.77
CA ALA A 171 -8.21 6.79 9.76
C ALA A 171 -8.24 8.24 10.25
N MET A 172 -7.45 8.56 11.31
CA MET A 172 -7.46 9.89 11.93
C MET A 172 -7.06 11.01 10.97
N THR A 173 -6.13 10.73 10.06
CA THR A 173 -5.68 11.67 9.02
C THR A 173 -5.33 10.88 7.77
N CYS A 174 -5.58 11.47 6.60
CA CYS A 174 -5.19 10.93 5.31
C CYS A 174 -4.32 11.95 4.55
N SER A 175 -3.33 11.45 3.80
CA SER A 175 -2.62 12.21 2.80
C SER A 175 -2.61 11.47 1.48
N PHE A 176 -2.68 12.26 0.40
CA PHE A 176 -2.35 11.80 -0.94
C PHE A 176 -0.95 12.30 -1.27
N ASN A 177 -0.13 11.46 -1.88
CA ASN A 177 1.19 11.84 -2.35
C ASN A 177 1.37 11.38 -3.78
N PHE A 178 2.06 12.19 -4.58
CA PHE A 178 2.53 11.80 -5.90
C PHE A 178 4.04 12.02 -5.98
N LEU A 179 4.76 11.08 -6.57
CA LEU A 179 6.21 11.08 -6.71
C LEU A 179 6.61 10.53 -8.07
N ALA A 180 7.39 11.27 -8.84
CA ALA A 180 8.03 10.79 -10.08
C ALA A 180 9.54 10.70 -9.88
N ARG A 181 10.18 9.72 -10.53
CA ARG A 181 11.63 9.53 -10.42
C ARG A 181 12.35 10.68 -11.13
N VAL A 182 13.42 11.19 -10.52
CA VAL A 182 14.28 12.20 -11.16
C VAL A 182 15.59 11.59 -11.60
N ALA A 183 16.05 12.01 -12.80
CA ALA A 183 17.37 11.66 -13.29
C ALA A 183 18.43 12.14 -12.29
N SER A 184 19.15 11.18 -11.70
CA SER A 184 20.23 11.40 -10.74
C SER A 184 21.28 10.33 -10.97
N PHE A 185 22.51 10.56 -10.52
CA PHE A 185 23.62 9.65 -10.83
C PHE A 185 23.35 8.21 -10.38
N GLU A 186 22.73 8.03 -9.22
CA GLU A 186 22.35 6.71 -8.68
C GLU A 186 20.87 6.34 -8.94
N ASN A 187 20.11 7.19 -9.64
CA ASN A 187 18.67 7.02 -9.91
C ASN A 187 17.84 6.66 -8.65
N ASN A 188 18.22 7.20 -7.50
CA ASN A 188 17.65 6.90 -6.18
C ASN A 188 16.79 8.03 -5.61
N TYR A 189 16.39 9.01 -6.42
CA TYR A 189 15.55 10.13 -5.98
C TYR A 189 14.20 10.19 -6.72
N TRP A 190 13.17 10.56 -5.97
CA TRP A 190 11.84 10.87 -6.47
C TRP A 190 11.38 12.22 -5.94
N VAL A 191 10.68 12.98 -6.78
CA VAL A 191 10.16 14.30 -6.47
C VAL A 191 8.70 14.37 -6.84
N GLY A 192 7.94 15.09 -6.04
CA GLY A 192 6.56 15.43 -6.34
C GLY A 192 5.98 16.22 -5.19
N TYR A 193 4.83 15.81 -4.70
CA TYR A 193 4.11 16.55 -3.67
C TYR A 193 3.31 15.65 -2.73
N ALA A 194 3.04 16.19 -1.55
CA ALA A 194 2.14 15.62 -0.56
C ALA A 194 1.00 16.60 -0.32
N THR A 195 -0.23 16.09 -0.17
CA THR A 195 -1.40 16.87 0.22
C THR A 195 -1.99 16.37 1.54
N ARG A 196 -2.64 17.28 2.27
CA ARG A 196 -3.41 16.93 3.48
C ARG A 196 -4.89 17.05 3.20
N THR A 197 -5.67 16.07 3.65
CA THR A 197 -7.13 16.12 3.62
C THR A 197 -7.67 16.88 4.84
N VAL A 198 -7.39 18.19 4.91
CA VAL A 198 -7.88 19.09 5.97
C VAL A 198 -8.61 20.27 5.37
N ARG A 199 -9.48 20.92 6.16
CA ARG A 199 -10.11 22.18 5.77
C ARG A 199 -9.05 23.23 5.47
N GLU A 200 -9.38 24.15 4.58
CA GLU A 200 -8.56 25.32 4.34
C GLU A 200 -8.40 26.13 5.62
N THR A 201 -7.19 26.61 5.84
CA THR A 201 -6.85 27.55 6.90
C THR A 201 -6.03 28.67 6.30
N THR A 202 -6.14 29.88 6.85
CA THR A 202 -5.49 31.08 6.30
C THR A 202 -3.96 30.97 6.19
N ASN A 203 -3.34 30.16 7.06
CA ASN A 203 -1.88 30.09 7.20
C ASN A 203 -1.30 28.67 7.00
N GLY A 204 -2.14 27.68 6.66
CA GLY A 204 -1.71 26.27 6.56
C GLY A 204 -1.57 25.82 5.11
N LEU A 205 -0.44 25.20 4.77
CA LEU A 205 -0.26 24.57 3.47
C LEU A 205 -1.13 23.30 3.39
N ARG A 206 -1.89 23.16 2.30
CA ARG A 206 -2.64 21.93 1.98
C ARG A 206 -1.86 21.00 1.05
N ALA A 207 -0.86 21.53 0.36
CA ALA A 207 0.04 20.80 -0.51
C ALA A 207 1.46 21.36 -0.37
N ALA A 208 2.46 20.48 -0.48
CA ALA A 208 3.86 20.86 -0.41
C ALA A 208 4.72 19.93 -1.26
N ARG A 209 5.81 20.45 -1.85
CA ARG A 209 6.83 19.64 -2.51
C ARG A 209 7.39 18.60 -1.55
N MET A 210 7.66 17.42 -2.08
CA MET A 210 8.19 16.28 -1.33
C MET A 210 9.27 15.58 -2.14
N VAL A 211 10.34 15.20 -1.46
CA VAL A 211 11.48 14.46 -2.03
C VAL A 211 11.65 13.17 -1.26
N TYR A 212 11.82 12.07 -1.99
CA TYR A 212 12.16 10.74 -1.47
C TYR A 212 13.52 10.32 -2.01
N GLU A 213 14.32 9.72 -1.15
CA GLU A 213 15.62 9.16 -1.47
C GLU A 213 15.65 7.71 -1.00
N HIS A 214 15.93 6.78 -1.91
CA HIS A 214 16.02 5.36 -1.60
C HIS A 214 17.35 5.03 -0.93
N LEU A 215 17.27 4.51 0.28
CA LEU A 215 18.41 4.08 1.09
C LEU A 215 18.62 2.56 1.06
N ALA A 216 17.80 1.84 0.29
CA ALA A 216 17.73 0.39 0.27
C ALA A 216 17.56 -0.21 1.68
N SER A 217 18.30 -1.27 2.00
CA SER A 217 18.22 -1.99 3.28
C SER A 217 19.55 -1.95 4.06
N LYS A 218 20.38 -0.93 3.84
CA LYS A 218 21.74 -0.78 4.40
C LYS A 218 21.72 -0.15 5.81
N PRO A 219 21.97 -0.89 6.91
CA PRO A 219 21.80 -0.37 8.27
C PRO A 219 22.69 0.82 8.62
N ASP A 220 23.90 0.85 8.06
CA ASP A 220 24.90 1.91 8.17
C ASP A 220 24.41 3.25 7.59
N VAL A 221 23.50 3.22 6.62
CA VAL A 221 22.86 4.42 6.06
C VAL A 221 21.53 4.73 6.76
N ILE A 222 20.76 3.70 7.07
CA ILE A 222 19.40 3.84 7.64
C ILE A 222 19.44 4.38 9.07
N LEU A 223 20.34 3.88 9.93
CA LEU A 223 20.37 4.28 11.33
C LEU A 223 20.75 5.76 11.53
N PRO A 224 21.77 6.32 10.84
CA PRO A 224 22.02 7.76 10.86
C PRO A 224 20.83 8.56 10.33
N ALA A 225 20.22 8.15 9.20
CA ALA A 225 19.04 8.83 8.65
C ALA A 225 17.86 8.83 9.65
N ALA A 226 17.67 7.74 10.40
CA ALA A 226 16.64 7.63 11.42
C ALA A 226 16.87 8.58 12.59
N ARG A 227 18.13 8.73 13.03
CA ARG A 227 18.52 9.65 14.11
C ARG A 227 18.41 11.11 13.70
N ALA A 228 18.60 11.41 12.41
CA ALA A 228 18.50 12.76 11.85
C ALA A 228 17.05 13.20 11.56
N ALA A 229 16.06 12.31 11.69
CA ALA A 229 14.65 12.63 11.45
C ALA A 229 14.10 13.63 12.47
N GLY A 230 13.28 14.57 12.02
CA GLY A 230 12.79 15.68 12.82
C GLY A 230 12.48 16.92 12.00
N PHE A 231 12.19 18.04 12.68
CA PHE A 231 12.15 19.33 12.01
C PHE A 231 13.57 19.83 11.72
N LYS A 232 13.70 20.54 10.60
CA LYS A 232 14.96 21.05 10.06
C LYS A 232 14.75 22.44 9.45
N THR A 233 15.76 23.30 9.54
CA THR A 233 15.85 24.47 8.67
C THR A 233 16.24 24.06 7.24
N ALA A 234 16.20 24.99 6.29
CA ALA A 234 16.59 24.70 4.91
C ALA A 234 18.08 24.30 4.80
N GLU A 235 18.94 24.87 5.64
CA GLU A 235 20.39 24.63 5.68
C GLU A 235 20.75 23.26 6.24
N GLU A 236 19.92 22.71 7.13
CA GLU A 236 20.14 21.39 7.73
C GLU A 236 19.65 20.23 6.86
N LEU A 237 18.98 20.51 5.74
CA LEU A 237 18.55 19.49 4.79
C LEU A 237 19.74 18.88 4.05
N PRO A 238 19.68 17.59 3.68
CA PRO A 238 20.63 17.02 2.73
C PRO A 238 20.72 17.91 1.47
N PRO A 239 21.91 18.25 0.94
CA PRO A 239 22.05 19.25 -0.12
C PRO A 239 21.18 18.98 -1.35
N PHE A 240 21.08 17.71 -1.76
CA PHE A 240 20.25 17.32 -2.90
C PHE A 240 18.75 17.46 -2.61
N HIS A 241 18.32 17.15 -1.37
CA HIS A 241 16.93 17.36 -0.95
C HIS A 241 16.58 18.85 -0.96
N ARG A 242 17.47 19.72 -0.45
CA ARG A 242 17.27 21.18 -0.47
C ARG A 242 17.09 21.69 -1.89
N ARG A 243 17.94 21.23 -2.81
CA ARG A 243 17.88 21.60 -4.24
C ARG A 243 16.55 21.17 -4.88
N LEU A 244 16.15 19.91 -4.69
CA LEU A 244 14.92 19.36 -5.28
C LEU A 244 13.64 19.93 -4.65
N LEU A 245 13.69 20.33 -3.38
CA LEU A 245 12.56 20.96 -2.70
C LEU A 245 12.30 22.40 -3.15
N GLN A 246 13.25 23.03 -3.85
CA GLN A 246 13.13 24.42 -4.30
C GLN A 246 12.68 25.32 -3.13
N THR A 247 13.46 25.36 -2.05
CA THR A 247 13.02 25.95 -0.77
C THR A 247 12.71 27.45 -0.83
N GLY A 248 13.11 28.15 -1.89
CA GLY A 248 12.73 29.55 -2.12
C GLY A 248 11.42 29.74 -2.88
N ASP A 249 10.94 28.71 -3.57
CA ASP A 249 9.81 28.83 -4.50
C ASP A 249 8.53 28.27 -3.87
N PRO A 250 7.39 28.99 -3.93
CA PRO A 250 6.13 28.46 -3.46
C PRO A 250 5.70 27.24 -4.27
N PHE A 251 4.94 26.34 -3.65
CA PHE A 251 4.25 25.27 -4.35
C PHE A 251 3.09 25.89 -5.16
N ARG A 252 2.99 25.55 -6.45
CA ARG A 252 1.98 26.07 -7.38
C ARG A 252 1.07 24.93 -7.83
#